data_AF-A0A9X3SYZ6-F1
#
_entry.id   AF-A0A9X3SYZ6-F1
#
_cell.length_a   1.000
_cell.length_b   1.000
_cell.length_c   1.000
_cell.angle_alpha   90.00
_cell.angle_beta   90.00
_cell.angle_gamma   90.00
#
_symmetry.space_group_name_H-M   'P 1'
#
loop_
_entity.id
_entity.type
_entity.pdbx_description
1 polymer ?
#
loop_
_entity_poly.entity_id
_entity_poly.type
_entity_poly.pdbx_seq_one_letter_code
_entity_poly.pdbx_strand_id
1 'polypeptide(L)'
;MKHIFLVHTSWGEWQAAHPTTLVLSTNTGHLRNYERDPYAGYARRRDLMFDVRHLDPTYYPKEWILGLEVDGAFKAYPFVELQKLHKPLADRVNGQKVLIHFNPQAQSAFATDADGKPMPSVTAFWFAWYAFHPDTQVLKVSE
;
A
#
# COMPACT_ATOMS: atom_id res chain seq x y z
N MET A 1 -2.74 14.27 -15.76
CA MET A 1 -3.16 14.40 -14.34
C MET A 1 -1.89 14.29 -13.50
N LYS A 2 -1.72 15.06 -12.41
CA LYS A 2 -0.49 14.99 -11.58
C LYS A 2 -0.69 13.93 -10.50
N HIS A 3 0.15 12.89 -10.49
CA HIS A 3 0.10 11.86 -9.45
C HIS A 3 0.83 12.40 -8.21
N ILE A 4 0.22 12.22 -7.03
CA ILE A 4 0.73 12.74 -5.76
C ILE A 4 1.32 11.56 -4.98
N PHE A 5 2.46 11.79 -4.34
CA PHE A 5 3.04 10.84 -3.41
C PHE A 5 2.16 10.71 -2.15
N LEU A 6 1.81 9.47 -1.80
CA LEU A 6 1.03 9.13 -0.62
C LEU A 6 1.74 8.02 0.15
N VAL A 7 1.69 8.07 1.47
CA VAL A 7 2.17 7.01 2.35
C VAL A 7 1.05 6.56 3.26
N HIS A 8 0.84 5.24 3.33
CA HIS A 8 0.06 4.61 4.39
C HIS A 8 1.04 4.21 5.50
N THR A 9 0.81 4.67 6.72
CA THR A 9 1.66 4.33 7.88
C THR A 9 0.87 4.35 9.18
N SER A 10 1.49 3.85 10.25
CA SER A 10 0.95 3.95 11.60
C SER A 10 1.00 5.39 12.12
N TRP A 11 0.10 5.73 13.03
CA TRP A 11 0.12 7.04 13.69
C TRP A 11 1.44 7.29 14.45
N GLY A 12 1.97 6.28 15.13
CA GLY A 12 3.22 6.40 15.89
C GLY A 12 4.41 6.75 14.99
N GLU A 13 4.54 6.09 13.85
CA GLU A 13 5.58 6.37 12.86
C GLU A 13 5.44 7.79 12.29
N TRP A 14 4.23 8.18 11.90
CA TRP A 14 3.95 9.52 11.38
C TRP A 14 4.28 10.60 12.40
N GLN A 15 3.84 10.43 13.65
CA GLN A 15 4.06 11.40 14.71
C GLN A 15 5.54 11.54 15.07
N ALA A 16 6.30 10.45 15.04
CA ALA A 16 7.75 10.47 15.24
C ALA A 16 8.46 11.29 14.15
N ALA A 17 8.05 11.14 12.89
CA ALA A 17 8.60 11.89 11.75
C ALA A 17 8.10 13.35 11.67
N HIS A 18 6.89 13.61 12.15
CA HIS A 18 6.20 14.90 12.05
C HIS A 18 5.63 15.35 13.41
N PRO A 19 6.48 15.68 14.39
CA PRO A 19 6.05 15.94 15.77
C PRO A 19 5.16 17.17 15.94
N THR A 20 5.16 18.09 14.97
CA THR A 20 4.35 19.31 14.95
C THR A 20 3.09 19.19 14.09
N THR A 21 2.79 18.01 13.56
CA THR A 21 1.58 17.77 12.76
C THR A 21 0.31 18.06 13.56
N LEU A 22 -0.75 18.47 12.87
CA LEU A 22 -2.06 18.72 13.47
C LEU A 22 -3.04 17.63 13.04
N VAL A 23 -3.90 17.19 13.95
CA VAL A 23 -4.98 16.23 13.69
C VAL A 23 -6.31 16.95 13.78
N LEU A 24 -7.21 16.69 12.83
CA LEU A 24 -8.56 17.23 12.86
C LEU A 24 -9.33 16.69 14.07
N SER A 25 -10.00 17.58 14.81
CA SER A 25 -10.77 17.20 15.98
C SER A 25 -12.01 16.38 15.59
N THR A 26 -12.36 15.40 16.42
CA THR A 26 -13.63 14.67 16.34
C THR A 26 -14.81 15.49 16.90
N ASN A 27 -14.57 16.65 17.52
CA ASN A 27 -15.60 17.60 17.94
C ASN A 27 -16.13 18.40 16.75
N THR A 28 -17.00 17.76 15.97
CA THR A 28 -17.55 18.31 14.72
C THR A 28 -18.90 19.00 14.87
N GLY A 29 -19.53 18.92 16.05
CA GLY A 29 -20.93 19.33 16.25
C GLY A 29 -21.98 18.31 15.80
N HIS A 30 -21.56 17.12 15.32
CA HIS A 30 -22.45 16.04 14.90
C HIS A 30 -22.37 14.82 15.83
N LEU A 31 -23.48 14.09 15.97
CA LEU A 31 -23.53 12.83 16.72
C LEU A 31 -22.95 11.68 15.89
N ARG A 32 -21.62 11.58 15.85
CA ARG A 32 -20.88 10.49 15.22
C ARG A 32 -19.80 9.96 16.17
N ASN A 33 -19.88 8.67 16.49
CA ASN A 33 -18.79 7.99 17.20
C ASN A 33 -17.69 7.60 16.22
N TYR A 34 -16.58 8.35 16.20
CA TYR A 34 -15.39 8.09 15.37
C TYR A 34 -14.45 7.01 15.95
N GLU A 35 -14.69 6.52 17.17
CA GLU A 35 -13.93 5.42 17.78
C GLU A 35 -14.40 4.04 17.32
N ARG A 36 -15.60 3.98 16.73
CA ARG A 36 -16.16 2.73 16.21
C ARG A 36 -15.68 2.47 14.79
N ASP A 37 -14.95 1.38 14.60
CA ASP A 37 -14.64 0.84 13.27
C ASP A 37 -15.92 0.23 12.65
N PRO A 38 -16.48 0.82 11.57
CA PRO A 38 -17.65 0.26 10.89
C PRO A 38 -17.34 -1.01 10.09
N TYR A 39 -16.06 -1.30 9.81
CA TYR A 39 -15.60 -2.45 9.04
C TYR A 39 -14.84 -3.47 9.90
N ALA A 40 -15.06 -3.45 11.22
CA ALA A 40 -14.39 -4.33 12.16
C ALA A 40 -14.44 -5.80 11.68
N GLY A 41 -13.26 -6.39 11.49
CA GLY A 41 -13.11 -7.78 11.05
C GLY A 41 -13.17 -8.01 9.54
N TYR A 42 -13.57 -7.03 8.72
CA TYR A 42 -13.61 -7.19 7.26
C TYR A 42 -12.25 -7.59 6.68
N ALA A 43 -11.16 -6.94 7.15
CA ALA A 43 -9.79 -7.25 6.73
C ALA A 43 -9.39 -8.73 6.93
N ARG A 44 -10.04 -9.44 7.87
CA ARG A 44 -9.73 -10.83 8.24
C ARG A 44 -10.60 -11.86 7.53
N ARG A 45 -11.62 -11.43 6.79
CA ARG A 45 -12.46 -12.36 6.02
C ARG A 45 -12.15 -12.30 4.52
N ARG A 46 -12.30 -13.45 3.84
CA ARG A 46 -12.03 -13.55 2.41
C ARG A 46 -13.13 -12.96 1.54
N ASP A 47 -14.38 -12.94 2.02
CA ASP A 47 -15.52 -12.36 1.30
C ASP A 47 -15.27 -10.88 0.97
N LEU A 48 -15.71 -10.49 -0.22
CA LEU A 48 -15.75 -9.09 -0.63
C LEU A 48 -17.14 -8.55 -0.36
N MET A 49 -17.22 -7.29 0.05
CA MET A 49 -18.51 -6.60 0.20
C MET A 49 -19.20 -6.36 -1.15
N PHE A 50 -18.40 -6.23 -2.21
CA PHE A 50 -18.85 -6.05 -3.58
C PHE A 50 -18.01 -6.91 -4.52
N ASP A 51 -18.66 -7.45 -5.54
CA ASP A 51 -17.99 -8.23 -6.58
C ASP A 51 -17.06 -7.35 -7.43
N VAL A 52 -15.99 -7.96 -7.93
CA VAL A 52 -15.04 -7.32 -8.85
C VAL A 52 -14.84 -8.18 -10.08
N ARG A 53 -14.50 -7.54 -11.21
CA ARG A 53 -14.40 -8.21 -12.51
C ARG A 53 -13.19 -9.14 -12.62
N HIS A 54 -12.06 -8.74 -12.03
CA HIS A 54 -10.80 -9.48 -12.08
C HIS A 54 -10.36 -9.84 -10.67
N LEU A 55 -10.02 -11.12 -10.47
CA LEU A 55 -9.53 -11.67 -9.23
C LEU A 55 -8.37 -12.61 -9.52
N ASP A 56 -7.36 -12.57 -8.66
CA ASP A 56 -6.26 -13.51 -8.64
C ASP A 56 -6.20 -14.19 -7.25
N PRO A 57 -6.26 -15.53 -7.19
CA PRO A 57 -6.28 -16.26 -5.92
C PRO A 57 -4.88 -16.54 -5.35
N THR A 58 -3.80 -16.06 -5.99
CA THR A 58 -2.41 -16.33 -5.58
C THR A 58 -2.13 -15.82 -4.17
N TYR A 59 -2.71 -14.67 -3.81
CA TYR A 59 -2.61 -14.09 -2.48
C TYR A 59 -3.96 -14.05 -1.77
N TYR A 60 -3.92 -13.82 -0.45
CA TYR A 60 -5.13 -13.48 0.29
C TYR A 60 -5.79 -12.24 -0.35
N PRO A 61 -7.11 -12.20 -0.58
CA PRO A 61 -7.72 -11.08 -1.30
C PRO A 61 -7.41 -9.73 -0.67
N LYS A 62 -7.36 -9.66 0.67
CA LYS A 62 -7.01 -8.45 1.43
C LYS A 62 -5.55 -8.43 1.91
N GLU A 63 -4.67 -9.10 1.19
CA GLU A 63 -3.23 -8.92 1.35
C GLU A 63 -2.88 -7.47 1.05
N TRP A 64 -2.11 -6.82 1.91
CA TRP A 64 -1.62 -5.48 1.65
C TRP A 64 -0.53 -5.51 0.60
N ILE A 65 -0.62 -4.62 -0.38
CA ILE A 65 0.37 -4.48 -1.44
C ILE A 65 0.79 -3.01 -1.54
N LEU A 66 2.01 -2.77 -2.00
CA LEU A 66 2.38 -1.50 -2.63
C LEU A 66 2.21 -1.64 -4.15
N GLY A 67 1.37 -0.81 -4.74
CA GLY A 67 1.18 -0.71 -6.18
C GLY A 67 1.97 0.46 -6.72
N LEU A 68 2.74 0.21 -7.77
CA LEU A 68 3.56 1.20 -8.46
C LEU A 68 3.22 1.21 -9.95
N GLU A 69 3.07 2.42 -10.50
CA GLU A 69 2.95 2.65 -11.94
C GLU A 69 4.18 3.44 -12.42
N VAL A 70 4.80 2.97 -13.49
CA VAL A 70 5.84 3.71 -14.21
C VAL A 70 5.52 3.68 -15.71
N ASP A 71 5.13 4.83 -16.25
CA ASP A 71 4.81 5.02 -17.67
C ASP A 71 3.88 3.92 -18.24
N GLY A 72 2.79 3.64 -17.52
CA GLY A 72 1.78 2.64 -17.89
C GLY A 72 2.15 1.18 -17.58
N ALA A 73 3.34 0.92 -17.04
CA ALA A 73 3.68 -0.39 -16.50
C ALA A 73 3.32 -0.46 -15.02
N PHE A 74 2.55 -1.48 -14.64
CA PHE A 74 2.08 -1.69 -13.27
C PHE A 74 2.86 -2.83 -12.61
N LYS A 75 3.30 -2.61 -11.36
CA LYS A 75 3.90 -3.66 -10.53
C LYS A 75 3.37 -3.60 -9.10
N ALA A 76 3.02 -4.76 -8.57
CA ALA A 76 2.59 -4.96 -7.20
C ALA A 76 3.71 -5.60 -6.38
N TYR A 77 3.87 -5.11 -5.15
CA TYR A 77 4.78 -5.63 -4.14
C TYR A 77 3.98 -6.07 -2.92
N PRO A 78 3.57 -7.36 -2.84
CA PRO A 78 2.85 -7.85 -1.68
C PRO A 78 3.69 -7.76 -0.42
N PHE A 79 3.08 -7.36 0.70
CA PHE A 79 3.80 -7.18 1.96
C PHE A 79 4.32 -8.52 2.48
N VAL A 80 3.60 -9.62 2.21
CA VAL A 80 4.05 -10.98 2.51
C VAL A 80 5.33 -11.39 1.76
N GLU A 81 5.64 -10.75 0.64
CA GLU A 81 6.88 -10.94 -0.11
C GLU A 81 7.97 -9.98 0.39
N LEU A 82 7.61 -8.71 0.61
CA LEU A 82 8.54 -7.69 1.13
C LEU A 82 9.07 -8.05 2.52
N GLN A 83 8.27 -8.66 3.40
CA GLN A 83 8.70 -9.08 4.74
C GLN A 83 9.80 -10.14 4.72
N LYS A 84 9.97 -10.88 3.61
CA LYS A 84 11.05 -11.85 3.44
C LYS A 84 12.40 -11.18 3.20
N LEU A 85 12.40 -9.87 2.91
CA LEU A 85 13.58 -9.07 2.64
C LEU A 85 13.96 -8.26 3.88
N HIS A 86 15.26 -8.05 4.08
CA HIS A 86 15.80 -7.29 5.23
C HIS A 86 16.43 -5.95 4.84
N LYS A 87 16.34 -5.57 3.56
CA LYS A 87 16.88 -4.32 3.01
C LYS A 87 15.88 -3.76 2.00
N PRO A 88 15.93 -2.44 1.72
CA PRO A 88 15.19 -1.89 0.59
C PRO A 88 15.46 -2.68 -0.68
N LEU A 89 14.39 -2.99 -1.41
CA LEU A 89 14.48 -3.76 -2.66
C LEU A 89 14.82 -2.81 -3.81
N ALA A 90 15.99 -3.00 -4.41
CA ALA A 90 16.30 -2.39 -5.69
C ALA A 90 15.65 -3.20 -6.81
N ASP A 91 14.87 -2.53 -7.66
CA ASP A 91 14.10 -3.16 -8.73
C ASP A 91 14.11 -2.28 -10.00
N ARG A 92 13.55 -2.81 -11.09
CA ARG A 92 13.25 -2.04 -12.29
C ARG A 92 11.81 -2.23 -12.71
N VAL A 93 11.11 -1.11 -12.91
CA VAL A 93 9.76 -1.08 -13.48
C VAL A 93 9.81 -0.24 -14.74
N ASN A 94 9.39 -0.82 -15.86
CA ASN A 94 9.52 -0.21 -17.19
C ASN A 94 10.94 0.34 -17.51
N GLY A 95 11.98 -0.34 -17.02
CA GLY A 95 13.37 0.10 -17.19
C GLY A 95 13.84 1.20 -16.23
N GLN A 96 12.93 1.90 -15.54
CA GLN A 96 13.29 2.86 -14.48
C GLN A 96 13.76 2.13 -13.23
N LYS A 97 14.89 2.55 -12.67
CA LYS A 97 15.39 2.05 -11.39
C LYS A 97 14.52 2.61 -10.26
N VAL A 98 14.08 1.73 -9.37
CA VAL A 98 13.28 2.09 -8.19
C VAL A 98 13.83 1.39 -6.97
N LEU A 99 13.63 2.01 -5.81
CA LEU A 99 13.91 1.44 -4.50
C LEU A 99 12.60 1.34 -3.72
N ILE A 100 12.27 0.13 -3.29
CA ILE A 100 11.08 -0.13 -2.46
C ILE A 100 11.52 -0.25 -1.01
N HIS A 101 10.96 0.61 -0.17
CA HIS A 101 11.20 0.65 1.27
C HIS A 101 10.01 -0.01 1.96
N PHE A 102 10.28 -0.88 2.93
CA PHE A 102 9.25 -1.58 3.70
C PHE A 102 9.58 -1.52 5.19
N ASN A 103 8.61 -1.11 5.99
CA ASN A 103 8.66 -1.15 7.45
C ASN A 103 7.55 -2.10 7.95
N PRO A 104 7.92 -3.33 8.38
CA PRO A 104 6.93 -4.31 8.81
C PRO A 104 6.23 -3.92 10.11
N GLN A 105 6.89 -3.17 11.01
CA GLN A 105 6.29 -2.73 12.29
C GLN A 105 5.15 -1.74 12.06
N ALA A 106 5.32 -0.81 11.11
CA ALA A 106 4.29 0.15 10.73
C ALA A 106 3.35 -0.36 9.64
N GLN A 107 3.57 -1.58 9.11
CA GLN A 107 2.94 -2.11 7.91
C GLN A 107 2.89 -1.06 6.79
N SER A 108 4.03 -0.43 6.51
CA SER A 108 4.14 0.66 5.55
C SER A 108 5.16 0.34 4.48
N ALA A 109 4.88 0.80 3.27
CA ALA A 109 5.79 0.69 2.14
C ALA A 109 5.72 1.96 1.30
N PHE A 110 6.82 2.32 0.65
CA PHE A 110 6.86 3.40 -0.33
C PHE A 110 7.98 3.18 -1.35
N ALA A 111 7.86 3.82 -2.50
CA ALA A 111 8.87 3.76 -3.56
C ALA A 111 9.63 5.10 -3.68
N THR A 112 10.92 5.02 -4.01
CA THR A 112 11.74 6.17 -4.43
C THR A 112 12.43 5.86 -5.75
N ASP A 113 12.84 6.91 -6.47
CA ASP A 113 13.78 6.77 -7.58
C ASP A 113 15.21 6.54 -7.06
N ALA A 114 16.17 6.48 -7.99
CA ALA A 114 17.59 6.25 -7.68
C ALA A 114 18.24 7.38 -6.86
N ASP A 115 17.66 8.59 -6.89
CA ASP A 115 18.15 9.75 -6.15
C ASP A 115 17.44 9.89 -4.79
N GLY A 116 16.57 8.95 -4.44
CA GLY A 116 15.82 8.94 -3.19
C GLY A 116 14.57 9.83 -3.21
N LYS A 117 14.15 10.35 -4.37
CA LYS A 117 12.94 11.15 -4.49
C LYS A 117 11.71 10.25 -4.41
N PRO A 118 10.71 10.57 -3.58
CA PRO A 118 9.49 9.79 -3.49
C PRO A 118 8.75 9.67 -4.82
N MET A 119 8.30 8.46 -5.12
CA MET A 119 7.51 8.14 -6.31
C MET A 119 6.05 7.90 -5.95
N PRO A 120 5.09 8.47 -6.71
CA PRO A 120 3.67 8.16 -6.52
C PRO A 120 3.43 6.64 -6.55
N SER A 121 2.79 6.16 -5.50
CA SER A 121 2.46 4.75 -5.29
C SER A 121 1.21 4.66 -4.42
N VAL A 122 0.59 3.49 -4.38
CA VAL A 122 -0.63 3.27 -3.60
C VAL A 122 -0.47 2.04 -2.72
N THR A 123 -0.87 2.16 -1.46
CA THR A 123 -1.05 0.99 -0.60
C THR A 123 -2.50 0.56 -0.66
N ALA A 124 -2.75 -0.68 -1.08
CA ALA A 124 -4.09 -1.20 -1.29
C ALA A 124 -4.18 -2.68 -0.91
N PHE A 125 -5.39 -3.19 -0.83
CA PHE A 125 -5.61 -4.64 -0.80
C PHE A 125 -5.40 -5.26 -2.18
N TRP A 126 -4.87 -6.48 -2.23
CA TRP A 126 -4.57 -7.21 -3.47
C TRP A 126 -5.76 -7.28 -4.43
N PHE A 127 -6.94 -7.66 -3.94
CA PHE A 127 -8.15 -7.74 -4.77
C PHE A 127 -8.49 -6.39 -5.42
N ALA A 128 -8.29 -5.29 -4.69
CA ALA A 128 -8.63 -3.96 -5.16
C ALA A 128 -7.64 -3.51 -6.24
N TRP A 129 -6.34 -3.74 -6.05
CA TRP A 129 -5.33 -3.45 -7.08
C TRP A 129 -5.52 -4.30 -8.33
N TYR A 130 -5.63 -5.62 -8.16
CA TYR A 130 -5.74 -6.57 -9.26
C TYR A 130 -7.01 -6.38 -10.09
N ALA A 131 -8.11 -5.93 -9.46
CA ALA A 131 -9.35 -5.60 -10.17
C ALA A 131 -9.16 -4.54 -11.26
N PHE A 132 -8.24 -3.60 -11.08
CA PHE A 132 -7.95 -2.53 -12.05
C PHE A 132 -6.68 -2.80 -12.89
N HIS A 133 -5.74 -3.61 -12.39
CA HIS A 133 -4.47 -3.90 -13.04
C HIS A 133 -4.22 -5.42 -13.14
N PRO A 134 -5.05 -6.17 -13.89
CA PRO A 134 -4.95 -7.64 -13.95
C PRO A 134 -3.64 -8.14 -14.59
N ASP A 135 -3.01 -7.32 -15.43
CA ASP A 135 -1.72 -7.61 -16.07
C ASP A 135 -0.51 -7.09 -15.26
N THR A 136 -0.73 -6.67 -14.01
CA THR A 136 0.34 -6.19 -13.14
C THR A 136 1.44 -7.22 -12.99
N GLN A 137 2.70 -6.79 -13.08
CA GLN A 137 3.81 -7.60 -12.60
C GLN A 137 3.69 -7.77 -11.09
N VAL A 138 4.20 -8.86 -10.54
CA VAL A 138 4.13 -9.13 -9.10
C VAL A 138 5.50 -9.56 -8.60
N LEU A 139 5.99 -8.93 -7.53
CA LEU A 139 7.16 -9.43 -6.82
C LEU A 139 6.86 -10.83 -6.27
N LYS A 140 7.75 -11.77 -6.54
CA LYS A 140 7.79 -13.09 -5.89
C LYS A 140 9.20 -13.32 -5.38
N VAL A 141 9.37 -13.45 -4.08
CA VAL A 141 10.66 -13.76 -3.47
C VAL A 141 10.71 -15.27 -3.28
N SER A 142 11.64 -15.93 -3.98
CA SER A 142 11.92 -17.35 -3.79
C SER A 142 12.33 -17.62 -2.35
N GLU A 143 11.93 -18.78 -1.83
CA GLU A 143 12.41 -19.29 -0.54
C GLU A 143 13.91 -19.59 -0.55
#